data_AF-A0A442J2Z0-F1
#
_entry.id   AF-A0A442J2Z0-F1
#
_cell.length_a   1.000
_cell.length_b   1.000
_cell.length_c   1.000
_cell.angle_alpha   90.00
_cell.angle_beta   90.00
_cell.angle_gamma   90.00
#
_symmetry.space_group_name_H-M   'P 1'
#
loop_
_entity.id
_entity.type
_entity.pdbx_description
1 polymer ?
#
loop_
_entity_poly.entity_id
_entity_poly.type
_entity_poly.pdbx_seq_one_letter_code
_entity_poly.pdbx_strand_id
1 'polypeptide(L)'
;GIDVDLKRDGDWTGFSGGATVKDIPARAEGRVKIADGTTSVEIASGEATIRGIKAAVAQPSSLSIANGAASIEKLRLDVGGGSVTVSGTAGPTLDIAAEFSALPAALANDFSPGLDAAGTLGGTAQVTGPPAAPDIRFSAQLSGAETS
;
A
#
# COMPACT_ATOMS: atom_id res chain seq x y z
N GLY A 1 5.85 -18.26 -0.76
CA GLY A 1 6.39 -18.68 0.54
C GLY A 1 6.35 -17.51 1.50
N ILE A 2 6.47 -17.77 2.80
CA ILE A 2 6.60 -16.75 3.85
C ILE A 2 7.93 -17.00 4.55
N ASP A 3 8.73 -15.95 4.73
CA ASP A 3 10.00 -15.96 5.47
C ASP A 3 9.97 -14.81 6.47
N VAL A 4 10.21 -15.09 7.75
CA VAL A 4 10.03 -14.10 8.84
C VAL A 4 11.04 -14.36 9.97
N ASP A 5 11.76 -13.31 10.34
CA ASP A 5 12.55 -13.22 11.56
C ASP A 5 11.80 -12.40 12.61
N LEU A 6 11.87 -12.83 13.87
CA LEU A 6 11.25 -12.15 15.01
C LEU A 6 12.27 -11.94 16.13
N LYS A 7 12.29 -10.73 16.69
CA LYS A 7 13.15 -10.39 17.83
C LYS A 7 12.37 -9.60 18.86
N ARG A 8 12.31 -10.10 20.10
CA ARG A 8 11.64 -9.39 21.20
C ARG A 8 12.53 -8.28 21.77
N ASP A 9 11.94 -7.12 22.05
CA ASP A 9 12.55 -5.94 22.66
C ASP A 9 11.55 -5.28 23.63
N GLY A 10 11.62 -5.68 24.91
CA GLY A 10 10.65 -5.28 25.93
C GLY A 10 9.21 -5.71 25.57
N ASP A 11 8.31 -4.72 25.47
CA ASP A 11 6.91 -4.92 25.05
C ASP A 11 6.75 -5.05 23.53
N TRP A 12 7.79 -4.73 22.77
CA TRP A 12 7.79 -4.81 21.31
C TRP A 12 8.37 -6.14 20.83
N THR A 13 7.91 -6.56 19.66
CA THR A 13 8.52 -7.62 18.87
C THR A 13 8.86 -7.04 17.51
N GLY A 14 10.14 -6.88 17.24
CA GLY A 14 10.65 -6.56 15.90
C GLY A 14 10.37 -7.71 14.94
N PHE A 15 10.04 -7.37 13.70
CA PHE A 15 9.88 -8.31 12.61
C PHE A 15 10.63 -7.82 11.38
N SER A 16 11.18 -8.77 10.62
CA SER A 16 11.61 -8.58 9.25
C SER A 16 11.21 -9.80 8.46
N GLY A 17 10.65 -9.64 7.28
CA GLY A 17 10.24 -10.80 6.51
C GLY A 17 9.65 -10.44 5.16
N GLY A 18 9.28 -11.47 4.43
CA GLY A 18 8.61 -11.35 3.16
C GLY A 18 7.56 -12.41 2.93
N ALA A 19 6.63 -12.08 2.05
CA ALA A 19 5.58 -12.97 1.59
C ALA A 19 5.40 -12.80 0.09
N THR A 20 4.98 -13.87 -0.59
CA THR A 20 4.50 -13.79 -1.98
C THR A 20 3.00 -14.00 -1.99
N VAL A 21 2.25 -13.02 -2.46
CA VAL A 21 0.77 -13.09 -2.57
C VAL A 21 0.39 -12.91 -4.03
N LYS A 22 -0.22 -13.92 -4.65
CA LYS A 22 -0.57 -13.89 -6.09
C LYS A 22 0.62 -13.43 -6.96
N ASP A 23 1.78 -14.05 -6.75
CA ASP A 23 3.05 -13.74 -7.45
C ASP A 23 3.61 -12.32 -7.21
N ILE A 24 3.08 -11.60 -6.23
CA ILE A 24 3.62 -10.30 -5.79
C ILE A 24 4.53 -10.57 -4.60
N PRO A 25 5.87 -10.55 -4.77
CA PRO A 25 6.79 -10.56 -3.64
C PRO A 25 6.66 -9.22 -2.89
N ALA A 26 6.49 -9.32 -1.59
CA ALA A 26 6.49 -8.21 -0.66
C ALA A 26 7.46 -8.50 0.48
N ARG A 27 8.09 -7.44 1.00
CA ARG A 27 8.92 -7.47 2.22
C ARG A 27 8.52 -6.33 3.13
N ALA A 28 8.68 -6.53 4.42
CA ALA A 28 8.46 -5.51 5.42
C ALA A 28 9.41 -5.70 6.61
N GLU A 29 9.78 -4.59 7.22
CA GLU A 29 10.52 -4.51 8.46
C GLU A 29 9.83 -3.54 9.39
N GLY A 30 9.76 -3.89 10.68
CA GLY A 30 9.11 -3.05 11.66
C GLY A 30 9.08 -3.68 13.04
N ARG A 31 8.16 -3.21 13.86
CA ARG A 31 7.89 -3.78 15.18
C ARG A 31 6.41 -3.77 15.50
N VAL A 32 6.00 -4.72 16.30
CA VAL A 32 4.62 -4.89 16.77
C VAL A 32 4.57 -4.95 18.29
N LYS A 33 3.57 -4.32 18.88
CA LYS A 33 3.22 -4.42 20.30
C LYS A 33 1.75 -4.76 20.43
N ILE A 34 1.41 -5.68 21.31
CA ILE A 34 0.03 -6.04 21.63
C ILE A 34 -0.21 -5.66 23.10
N ALA A 35 -1.12 -4.71 23.32
CA ALA A 35 -1.50 -4.24 24.66
C ALA A 35 -2.96 -3.79 24.63
N ASP A 36 -3.69 -4.05 25.72
CA ASP A 36 -5.06 -3.53 25.93
C ASP A 36 -6.03 -3.81 24.76
N GLY A 37 -5.93 -5.00 24.17
CA GLY A 37 -6.77 -5.40 23.02
C GLY A 37 -6.42 -4.70 21.70
N THR A 38 -5.34 -3.92 21.66
CA THR A 38 -4.84 -3.22 20.47
C THR A 38 -3.49 -3.79 20.05
N THR A 39 -3.35 -4.07 18.76
CA THR A 39 -2.06 -4.35 18.13
C THR A 39 -1.55 -3.06 17.50
N SER A 40 -0.48 -2.50 18.01
CA SER A 40 0.22 -1.36 17.40
C SER A 40 1.36 -1.89 16.54
N VAL A 41 1.45 -1.45 15.31
CA VAL A 41 2.51 -1.81 14.37
C VAL A 41 3.20 -0.54 13.91
N GLU A 42 4.52 -0.53 14.00
CA GLU A 42 5.36 0.48 13.37
C GLU A 42 6.11 -0.17 12.22
N ILE A 43 5.90 0.35 11.01
CA ILE A 43 6.59 -0.07 9.80
C ILE A 43 7.80 0.83 9.62
N ALA A 44 8.99 0.25 9.67
CA ALA A 44 10.25 0.95 9.40
C ALA A 44 10.51 1.01 7.89
N SER A 45 10.27 -0.11 7.19
CA SER A 45 10.38 -0.20 5.74
C SER A 45 9.42 -1.25 5.18
N GLY A 46 9.10 -1.13 3.90
CA GLY A 46 8.33 -2.14 3.20
C GLY A 46 8.41 -1.92 1.70
N GLU A 47 8.37 -3.00 0.94
CA GLU A 47 8.37 -2.95 -0.51
C GLU A 47 7.56 -4.10 -1.11
N ALA A 48 6.98 -3.86 -2.28
CA ALA A 48 6.32 -4.87 -3.09
C ALA A 48 6.63 -4.62 -4.57
N THR A 49 6.66 -5.68 -5.37
CA THR A 49 6.83 -5.55 -6.83
C THR A 49 5.66 -6.22 -7.54
N ILE A 50 4.89 -5.44 -8.29
CA ILE A 50 3.71 -5.91 -9.02
C ILE A 50 3.99 -5.76 -10.50
N ARG A 51 4.15 -6.88 -11.23
CA ARG A 51 4.46 -6.87 -12.68
C ARG A 51 5.63 -5.97 -13.07
N GLY A 52 6.67 -5.87 -12.23
CA GLY A 52 7.84 -5.01 -12.44
C GLY A 52 7.73 -3.62 -11.81
N ILE A 53 6.56 -3.22 -11.35
CA ILE A 53 6.33 -1.93 -10.69
C ILE A 53 6.68 -2.06 -9.21
N LYS A 54 7.77 -1.39 -8.80
CA LYS A 54 8.16 -1.31 -7.39
C LYS A 54 7.29 -0.27 -6.67
N ALA A 55 6.73 -0.68 -5.54
CA ALA A 55 6.14 0.18 -4.52
C ALA A 55 6.97 0.04 -3.24
N ALA A 56 7.31 1.15 -2.58
CA ALA A 56 8.07 1.15 -1.34
C ALA A 56 7.52 2.16 -0.34
N VAL A 57 7.60 1.84 0.95
CA VAL A 57 7.25 2.76 2.03
C VAL A 57 8.22 3.94 2.01
N ALA A 58 7.70 5.15 1.81
CA ALA A 58 8.50 6.35 1.62
C ALA A 58 9.11 6.88 2.94
N GLN A 59 8.49 6.54 4.08
CA GLN A 59 8.95 6.90 5.41
C GLN A 59 8.32 5.97 6.46
N PRO A 60 8.92 5.84 7.66
CA PRO A 60 8.32 5.07 8.74
C PRO A 60 6.88 5.49 9.02
N SER A 61 6.02 4.51 9.28
CA SER A 61 4.58 4.71 9.48
C SER A 61 4.06 3.83 10.60
N SER A 62 2.92 4.20 11.18
CA SER A 62 2.26 3.41 12.20
C SER A 62 0.85 3.06 11.76
N LEU A 63 0.39 1.89 12.22
CA LEU A 63 -0.97 1.42 12.04
C LEU A 63 -1.39 0.64 13.28
N SER A 64 -2.69 0.61 13.55
CA SER A 64 -3.26 -0.09 14.69
C SER A 64 -4.28 -1.11 14.25
N ILE A 65 -4.44 -2.17 15.03
CA ILE A 65 -5.48 -3.17 14.80
C ILE A 65 -6.22 -3.35 16.13
N ALA A 66 -7.51 -3.07 16.12
CA ALA A 66 -8.39 -3.24 17.27
C ALA A 66 -9.79 -3.60 16.77
N ASN A 67 -10.55 -4.36 17.57
CA ASN A 67 -11.94 -4.72 17.26
C ASN A 67 -12.13 -5.33 15.85
N GLY A 68 -11.14 -6.07 15.36
CA GLY A 68 -11.18 -6.71 14.03
C GLY A 68 -10.95 -5.76 12.84
N ALA A 69 -10.56 -4.50 13.07
CA ALA A 69 -10.25 -3.54 12.02
C ALA A 69 -8.81 -3.03 12.16
N ALA A 70 -8.09 -2.98 11.04
CA ALA A 70 -6.83 -2.27 10.90
C ALA A 70 -7.11 -0.80 10.55
N SER A 71 -6.42 0.12 11.20
CA SER A 71 -6.53 1.57 10.99
C SER A 71 -5.17 2.12 10.59
N ILE A 72 -5.17 2.90 9.51
CA ILE A 72 -3.99 3.53 8.93
C ILE A 72 -4.27 5.03 8.91
N GLU A 73 -3.53 5.80 9.72
CA GLU A 73 -3.67 7.26 9.70
C GLU A 73 -3.12 7.82 8.38
N LYS A 74 -1.90 7.39 8.01
CA LYS A 74 -1.24 7.80 6.78
C LYS A 74 -0.08 6.86 6.44
N LEU A 75 -0.17 6.19 5.30
CA LEU A 75 0.90 5.41 4.70
C LEU A 75 1.30 6.07 3.39
N ARG A 76 2.55 6.55 3.28
CA ARG A 76 3.09 7.07 2.02
C ARG A 76 3.94 6.01 1.34
N LEU A 77 3.68 5.81 0.06
CA LEU A 77 4.37 4.89 -0.82
C LEU A 77 4.99 5.66 -1.98
N ASP A 78 6.22 5.34 -2.32
CA ASP A 78 6.82 5.68 -3.61
C ASP A 78 6.51 4.54 -4.58
N VAL A 79 5.90 4.85 -5.73
CA VAL A 79 5.41 3.85 -6.68
C VAL A 79 5.86 4.23 -8.08
N GLY A 80 6.77 3.46 -8.65
CA GLY A 80 7.22 3.62 -10.04
C GLY A 80 7.71 5.02 -10.42
N GLY A 81 8.19 5.81 -9.45
CA GLY A 81 8.64 7.20 -9.65
C GLY A 81 7.62 8.29 -9.29
N GLY A 82 6.39 7.93 -8.95
CA GLY A 82 5.41 8.83 -8.34
C GLY A 82 5.13 8.47 -6.88
N SER A 83 4.06 9.04 -6.31
CA SER A 83 3.71 8.84 -4.91
C SER A 83 2.25 8.45 -4.72
N VAL A 84 1.98 7.65 -3.70
CA VAL A 84 0.64 7.27 -3.24
C VAL A 84 0.56 7.47 -1.73
N THR A 85 -0.48 8.13 -1.24
CA THR A 85 -0.80 8.23 0.18
C THR A 85 -2.09 7.47 0.45
N VAL A 86 -2.07 6.58 1.43
CA VAL A 86 -3.22 5.74 1.83
C VAL A 86 -3.60 6.04 3.27
N SER A 87 -4.89 6.09 3.56
CA SER A 87 -5.43 6.19 4.93
C SER A 87 -6.78 5.49 5.03
N GLY A 88 -7.23 5.25 6.26
CA GLY A 88 -8.57 4.72 6.55
C GLY A 88 -8.55 3.42 7.34
N THR A 89 -9.64 2.65 7.23
CA THR A 89 -9.86 1.43 7.99
C THR A 89 -10.16 0.21 7.11
N ALA A 90 -9.59 -0.93 7.47
CA ALA A 90 -9.81 -2.22 6.83
C ALA A 90 -10.25 -3.25 7.87
N GLY A 91 -11.52 -3.64 7.83
CA GLY A 91 -12.10 -4.65 8.72
C GLY A 91 -13.33 -5.29 8.10
N PRO A 92 -14.39 -5.58 8.87
CA PRO A 92 -15.67 -6.07 8.35
C PRO A 92 -16.29 -5.13 7.30
N THR A 93 -16.02 -3.84 7.44
CA THR A 93 -16.31 -2.79 6.47
C THR A 93 -15.00 -2.09 6.11
N LEU A 94 -14.77 -1.89 4.82
CA LEU A 94 -13.68 -1.09 4.30
C LEU A 94 -14.11 0.38 4.28
N ASP A 95 -13.18 1.26 4.60
CA ASP A 95 -13.24 2.68 4.30
C ASP A 95 -11.80 3.17 4.10
N ILE A 96 -11.29 2.99 2.89
CA ILE A 96 -9.90 3.26 2.53
C ILE A 96 -9.87 4.36 1.48
N ALA A 97 -9.10 5.41 1.75
CA ALA A 97 -8.80 6.48 0.82
C ALA A 97 -7.36 6.35 0.32
N ALA A 98 -7.18 6.63 -0.97
CA ALA A 98 -5.87 6.78 -1.56
C ALA A 98 -5.82 8.06 -2.41
N GLU A 99 -4.71 8.78 -2.31
CA GLU A 99 -4.37 9.89 -3.20
C GLU A 99 -3.07 9.53 -3.90
N PHE A 100 -3.01 9.71 -5.22
CA PHE A 100 -1.80 9.47 -5.99
C PHE A 100 -1.42 10.70 -6.79
N SER A 101 -0.12 10.93 -6.92
CA SER A 101 0.43 12.10 -7.58
C SER A 101 1.68 11.74 -8.35
N ALA A 102 1.81 12.34 -9.54
CA ALA A 102 2.93 12.18 -10.45
C ALA A 102 3.26 10.71 -10.78
N LEU A 103 2.27 9.81 -10.81
CA LEU A 103 2.48 8.43 -11.24
C LEU A 103 2.74 8.41 -12.75
N PRO A 104 3.84 7.83 -13.26
CA PRO A 104 4.05 7.75 -14.69
C PRO A 104 2.94 6.93 -15.37
N ALA A 105 2.33 7.47 -16.43
CA ALA A 105 1.29 6.76 -17.18
C ALA A 105 1.81 5.46 -17.81
N ALA A 106 3.12 5.41 -18.10
CA ALA A 106 3.82 4.24 -18.63
C ALA A 106 3.68 2.98 -17.77
N LEU A 107 3.37 3.12 -16.47
CA LEU A 107 3.06 1.98 -15.58
C LEU A 107 1.85 1.17 -16.09
N ALA A 108 0.91 1.80 -16.81
CA ALA A 108 -0.23 1.11 -17.40
C ALA A 108 0.16 0.12 -18.51
N ASN A 109 1.32 0.31 -19.15
CA ASN A 109 1.80 -0.54 -20.24
C ASN A 109 2.16 -1.96 -19.74
N ASP A 110 2.52 -2.10 -18.45
CA ASP A 110 2.75 -3.41 -17.80
C ASP A 110 1.44 -4.21 -17.59
N PHE A 111 0.29 -3.54 -17.70
CA PHE A 111 -1.03 -4.15 -17.63
C PHE A 111 -1.69 -4.32 -18.99
N SER A 112 -1.43 -3.39 -19.92
CA SER A 112 -1.96 -3.40 -21.29
C SER A 112 -0.83 -3.12 -22.30
N PRO A 113 -0.18 -4.16 -22.82
CA PRO A 113 0.83 -4.01 -23.87
C PRO A 113 0.26 -3.26 -25.09
N GLY A 114 1.03 -2.33 -25.67
CA GLY A 114 0.63 -1.55 -26.85
C GLY A 114 -0.27 -0.34 -26.55
N LEU A 115 -0.47 0.01 -25.28
CA LEU A 115 -1.16 1.26 -24.90
C LEU A 115 -0.30 2.50 -25.15
N ASP A 116 1.03 2.35 -25.15
CA ASP A 116 2.03 3.42 -25.30
C ASP A 116 1.71 4.67 -24.45
N ALA A 117 1.21 4.44 -23.23
CA ALA A 117 0.81 5.52 -22.34
C ALA A 117 2.00 6.39 -21.92
N ALA A 118 1.85 7.70 -22.10
CA ALA A 118 2.82 8.71 -21.72
C ALA A 118 2.19 9.81 -20.86
N GLY A 119 3.04 10.54 -20.13
CA GLY A 119 2.63 11.59 -19.19
C GLY A 119 2.57 11.13 -17.74
N THR A 120 1.88 11.90 -16.91
CA THR A 120 1.75 11.66 -15.46
C THR A 120 0.30 11.68 -15.00
N LEU A 121 -0.03 10.76 -14.11
CA LEU A 121 -1.33 10.57 -13.51
C LEU A 121 -1.35 11.12 -12.08
N GLY A 122 -2.41 11.85 -11.77
CA GLY A 122 -2.77 12.25 -10.41
C GLY A 122 -4.25 12.00 -10.16
N GLY A 123 -4.65 11.87 -8.90
CA GLY A 123 -6.04 11.66 -8.54
C GLY A 123 -6.26 10.95 -7.22
N THR A 124 -7.46 10.38 -7.07
CA THR A 124 -7.92 9.76 -5.83
C THR A 124 -8.63 8.44 -6.09
N ALA A 125 -8.63 7.56 -5.08
CA ALA A 125 -9.47 6.37 -5.03
C ALA A 125 -10.07 6.22 -3.62
N GLN A 126 -11.33 5.80 -3.57
CA GLN A 126 -12.03 5.45 -2.34
C GLN A 126 -12.57 4.03 -2.47
N VAL A 127 -12.33 3.20 -1.45
CA VAL A 127 -12.87 1.86 -1.33
C VAL A 127 -13.73 1.79 -0.08
N THR A 128 -15.02 1.50 -0.24
CA THR A 128 -15.96 1.37 0.88
C THR A 128 -16.75 0.06 0.84
N GLY A 129 -17.38 -0.32 1.95
CA GLY A 129 -18.29 -1.47 2.00
C GLY A 129 -17.60 -2.80 2.35
N PRO A 130 -18.30 -3.95 2.22
CA PRO A 130 -17.78 -5.25 2.66
C PRO A 130 -16.58 -5.70 1.82
N PRO A 131 -15.54 -6.34 2.41
CA PRO A 131 -14.38 -6.84 1.65
C PRO A 131 -14.73 -7.84 0.54
N ALA A 132 -15.83 -8.58 0.68
CA ALA A 132 -16.31 -9.52 -0.33
C ALA A 132 -16.98 -8.84 -1.54
N ALA A 133 -17.43 -7.59 -1.39
CA ALA A 133 -18.12 -6.82 -2.42
C ALA A 133 -17.92 -5.30 -2.19
N PRO A 134 -16.71 -4.76 -2.41
CA PRO A 134 -16.43 -3.35 -2.18
C PRO A 134 -17.05 -2.42 -3.25
N ASP A 135 -17.45 -1.21 -2.85
CA ASP A 135 -17.72 -0.08 -3.74
C ASP A 135 -16.40 0.70 -3.92
N ILE A 136 -15.98 0.85 -5.18
CA ILE A 136 -14.74 1.54 -5.54
C ILE A 136 -15.08 2.75 -6.39
N ARG A 137 -14.65 3.93 -5.92
CA ARG A 137 -14.75 5.19 -6.66
C ARG A 137 -13.35 5.69 -6.94
N PHE A 138 -13.10 6.19 -8.14
CA PHE A 138 -11.81 6.77 -8.48
C PHE A 138 -11.98 8.00 -9.35
N SER A 139 -11.03 8.92 -9.23
CA SER A 139 -10.85 10.03 -10.14
C SER A 139 -9.39 10.07 -10.57
N ALA A 140 -9.14 10.30 -11.85
CA ALA A 140 -7.80 10.38 -12.39
C ALA A 140 -7.71 11.54 -13.39
N GLN A 141 -6.58 12.21 -13.39
CA GLN A 141 -6.23 13.28 -14.31
C GLN A 141 -4.88 12.95 -14.95
N LEU A 142 -4.84 12.95 -16.28
CA LEU A 142 -3.62 12.75 -17.04
C LEU A 142 -3.08 14.12 -17.48
N SER A 143 -1.81 14.36 -17.19
CA SER A 143 -1.06 15.55 -17.63
C SER A 143 0.07 15.13 -18.56
N GLY A 144 0.34 15.96 -19.57
CA GLY A 144 1.41 15.67 -20.55
C GLY A 144 1.13 14.42 -21.39
N ALA A 145 -0.13 14.17 -21.71
CA ALA A 145 -0.52 13.09 -22.60
C ALA A 145 0.07 13.32 -24.00
N GLU A 146 0.83 12.36 -24.50
CA GLU A 146 1.27 12.32 -25.89
C GLU A 146 0.71 11.05 -26.53
N THR A 147 0.11 11.19 -27.70
CA THR A 147 -0.29 10.06 -28.55
C THR A 147 0.56 10.13 -29.80
N SER A 148 1.32 9.08 -30.11
CA SER A 148 2.06 8.96 -31.37
C SER A 148 1.15 8.54 -32.52
#